data_AF-A0A4Q3A337-F1
#
_entry.id   AF-A0A4Q3A337-F1
#
_cell.length_a   1.000
_cell.length_b   1.000
_cell.length_c   1.000
_cell.angle_alpha   90.00
_cell.angle_beta   90.00
_cell.angle_gamma   90.00
#
_symmetry.space_group_name_H-M   'P 1'
#
loop_
_entity.id
_entity.type
_entity.pdbx_description
1 polymer ?
#
loop_
_entity_poly.entity_id
_entity_poly.type
_entity_poly.pdbx_seq_one_letter_code
_entity_poly.pdbx_strand_id
1 'polypeptide(L)'
;MGRLGDGPIFYIAEALGDHSAYHRGDYVGKSSSQIGIHDRKDREFFVSDSEVYEKWSQAIASAEELVWRGIGDHDLFGRENSLPFKSVVLPILVIPDGALWVLDYAVSGITVSPPVQAESCDFYVGRVLRRDTPRSRFSISHLHILTATGFRRFISRMARNPDAWDRFFPDDIACRRVDND
;
A
#
# COMPACT_ATOMS: atom_id res chain seq x y z
N MET A 1 37.45 -22.08 14.92
CA MET A 1 37.47 -20.87 14.07
C MET A 1 36.90 -21.26 12.71
N GLY A 2 35.57 -21.30 12.59
CA GLY A 2 34.87 -21.59 11.33
C GLY A 2 34.32 -20.29 10.78
N ARG A 3 34.65 -19.93 9.54
CA ARG A 3 34.05 -18.77 8.87
C ARG A 3 32.56 -19.05 8.71
N LEU A 4 31.73 -18.17 9.28
CA LEU A 4 30.30 -18.05 8.98
C LEU A 4 30.20 -17.71 7.49
N GLY A 5 30.01 -18.74 6.67
CA GLY A 5 29.83 -18.62 5.23
C GLY A 5 28.48 -18.00 4.88
N ASP A 6 28.51 -17.18 3.84
CA ASP A 6 27.41 -16.43 3.23
C ASP A 6 26.08 -17.19 3.22
N GLY A 7 25.17 -16.79 4.12
CA GLY A 7 23.75 -17.12 3.99
C GLY A 7 23.13 -16.35 2.81
N PRO A 8 21.99 -16.81 2.27
CA PRO A 8 21.30 -16.11 1.19
C PRO A 8 21.06 -14.65 1.60
N ILE A 9 21.49 -13.73 0.74
CA ILE A 9 21.32 -12.29 0.98
C ILE A 9 19.89 -11.92 0.57
N PHE A 10 19.10 -11.47 1.54
CA PHE A 10 17.77 -10.90 1.28
C PHE A 10 17.88 -9.48 0.77
N TYR A 11 17.08 -9.19 -0.24
CA TYR A 11 16.92 -7.85 -0.78
C TYR A 11 15.45 -7.49 -0.76
N ILE A 12 15.14 -6.41 -0.05
CA ILE A 12 13.89 -5.68 -0.30
C ILE A 12 14.11 -4.94 -1.63
N ALA A 13 13.39 -5.36 -2.66
CA ALA A 13 13.37 -4.67 -3.94
C ALA A 13 12.20 -3.68 -3.94
N GLU A 14 12.50 -2.41 -4.14
CA GLU A 14 11.48 -1.40 -4.40
C GLU A 14 11.30 -1.26 -5.92
N ALA A 15 10.08 -1.50 -6.40
CA ALA A 15 9.76 -1.30 -7.82
C ALA A 15 9.54 0.20 -8.08
N LEU A 16 10.45 0.80 -8.84
CA LEU A 16 10.51 2.24 -9.12
C LEU A 16 10.21 2.53 -10.60
N GLY A 17 9.76 3.76 -10.87
CA GLY A 17 9.53 4.23 -12.24
C GLY A 17 8.45 3.40 -12.96
N ASP A 18 8.77 2.92 -14.16
CA ASP A 18 7.85 2.17 -15.03
C ASP A 18 7.54 0.76 -14.51
N HIS A 19 8.35 0.24 -13.58
CA HIS A 19 8.08 -1.03 -12.90
C HIS A 19 7.22 -0.83 -11.65
N SER A 20 6.95 0.41 -11.26
CA SER A 20 6.14 0.67 -10.07
C SER A 20 4.68 0.37 -10.34
N ALA A 21 4.03 -0.29 -9.38
CA ALA A 21 2.59 -0.38 -9.38
C ALA A 21 1.90 0.99 -9.24
N TYR A 22 2.60 2.11 -9.04
CA TYR A 22 1.97 3.43 -8.99
C TYR A 22 2.78 4.40 -9.85
N HIS A 23 2.24 4.78 -11.01
CA HIS A 23 3.03 5.53 -11.99
C HIS A 23 3.10 7.01 -11.64
N ARG A 24 4.19 7.64 -12.10
CA ARG A 24 4.36 9.08 -11.94
C ARG A 24 3.37 9.83 -12.81
N GLY A 25 2.59 10.71 -12.19
CA GLY A 25 1.59 11.53 -12.89
C GLY A 25 0.16 11.01 -12.73
N ASP A 26 -0.01 9.79 -12.22
CA ASP A 26 -1.33 9.28 -11.85
C ASP A 26 -1.93 10.14 -10.72
N TYR A 27 -3.25 10.29 -10.75
CA TYR A 27 -3.99 10.91 -9.66
C TYR A 27 -3.86 10.06 -8.40
N VAL A 28 -3.66 10.73 -7.26
CA VAL A 28 -3.54 10.08 -5.96
C VAL A 28 -4.13 10.97 -4.87
N GLY A 29 -4.84 10.36 -3.94
CA GLY A 29 -5.34 11.03 -2.74
C GLY A 29 -4.18 11.51 -1.87
N LYS A 30 -4.22 12.78 -1.45
CA LYS A 30 -3.23 13.38 -0.53
C LYS A 30 -3.84 13.94 0.75
N SER A 31 -5.16 14.04 0.80
CA SER A 31 -5.91 14.52 1.94
C SER A 31 -7.22 13.74 2.02
N SER A 32 -7.66 13.45 3.23
CA SER A 32 -8.89 12.73 3.51
C SER A 32 -9.58 13.38 4.71
N SER A 33 -10.91 13.42 4.67
CA SER A 33 -11.70 13.85 5.82
C SER A 33 -12.96 13.00 5.91
N GLN A 34 -13.37 12.65 7.12
CA GLN A 34 -14.64 11.98 7.36
C GLN A 34 -15.67 13.03 7.73
N ILE A 35 -16.78 13.01 7.00
CA ILE A 35 -17.94 13.84 7.26
C ILE A 35 -18.92 12.97 8.05
N GLY A 36 -19.12 13.31 9.31
CA GLY A 36 -20.11 12.70 10.18
C GLY A 36 -21.33 13.59 10.36
N ILE A 37 -22.43 13.01 10.83
CA ILE A 37 -23.62 13.75 11.26
C ILE A 37 -23.73 13.57 12.77
N HIS A 38 -23.84 14.66 13.51
CA HIS A 38 -24.09 14.58 14.95
C HIS A 38 -25.47 13.97 15.22
N ASP A 39 -25.53 13.00 16.14
CA ASP A 39 -26.77 12.30 16.50
C ASP A 39 -27.73 13.15 17.36
N ARG A 40 -27.30 14.38 17.71
CA ARG A 40 -28.15 15.37 18.38
C ARG A 40 -29.00 16.14 17.36
N LYS A 41 -30.18 16.56 17.83
CA LYS A 41 -31.36 17.10 17.12
C LYS A 41 -31.14 17.96 15.86
N ASP A 42 -29.99 18.58 15.68
CA ASP A 42 -29.75 19.60 14.65
C ASP A 42 -29.08 19.05 13.37
N ARG A 43 -28.75 17.74 13.30
CA ARG A 43 -28.13 17.09 12.11
C ARG A 43 -26.94 17.88 11.56
N GLU A 44 -26.18 18.54 12.42
CA GLU A 44 -25.01 19.30 11.99
C GLU A 44 -23.93 18.34 11.48
N PHE A 45 -23.33 18.70 10.34
CA PHE A 45 -22.17 18.02 9.82
C PHE A 45 -20.96 18.38 10.67
N PHE A 46 -20.19 17.38 11.07
CA PHE A 46 -18.87 17.59 11.63
C PHE A 46 -17.83 16.93 10.74
N VAL A 47 -16.66 17.55 10.65
CA VAL A 47 -15.52 17.05 9.89
C VAL A 47 -14.46 16.62 10.88
N SER A 48 -14.01 15.38 10.78
CA SER A 48 -12.89 14.86 11.56
C SER A 48 -12.02 13.98 10.66
N ASP A 49 -10.71 14.13 10.77
CA ASP A 49 -9.72 13.29 10.09
C ASP A 49 -9.20 12.17 11.01
N SER A 50 -9.43 12.29 12.32
CA SER A 50 -8.77 11.47 13.34
C SER A 50 -9.19 10.01 13.27
N GLU A 51 -10.47 9.73 13.02
CA GLU A 51 -10.96 8.35 12.85
C GLU A 51 -10.42 7.69 11.57
N VAL A 52 -10.29 8.45 10.48
CA VAL A 52 -9.74 7.94 9.22
C VAL A 52 -8.25 7.68 9.39
N TYR A 53 -7.54 8.62 10.00
CA TYR A 53 -6.14 8.49 10.38
C TYR A 53 -5.88 7.22 11.18
N GLU A 54 -6.66 7.00 12.23
CA GLU A 54 -6.52 5.82 13.08
C GLU A 54 -6.71 4.53 12.27
N LYS A 55 -7.77 4.45 11.47
CA LYS A 55 -8.09 3.25 10.67
C LYS A 55 -7.02 2.92 9.63
N TRP A 56 -6.50 3.90 8.88
CA TRP A 56 -5.43 3.59 7.92
C TRP A 56 -4.08 3.37 8.59
N SER A 57 -3.81 4.00 9.73
CA SER A 57 -2.58 3.74 10.49
C SER A 57 -2.53 2.29 10.99
N GLN A 58 -3.67 1.71 11.37
CA GLN A 58 -3.80 0.29 11.70
C GLN A 58 -3.52 -0.60 10.49
N ALA A 59 -4.05 -0.27 9.31
CA ALA A 59 -3.77 -1.02 8.08
C ALA A 59 -2.28 -1.03 7.73
N ILE A 60 -1.59 0.11 7.91
CA ILE A 60 -0.14 0.22 7.72
C ILE A 60 0.63 -0.59 8.76
N ALA A 61 0.24 -0.54 10.04
CA ALA A 61 0.90 -1.31 11.10
C ALA A 61 0.76 -2.82 10.85
N SER A 62 -0.40 -3.27 10.39
CA SER A 62 -0.61 -4.67 9.99
C SER A 62 0.26 -5.06 8.79
N ALA A 63 0.36 -4.18 7.78
CA ALA A 63 1.24 -4.40 6.63
C ALA A 63 2.72 -4.47 7.04
N GLU A 64 3.16 -3.63 7.97
CA GLU A 64 4.51 -3.68 8.53
C GLU A 64 4.81 -5.04 9.17
N GLU A 65 3.89 -5.56 9.99
CA GLU A 65 4.06 -6.87 10.60
C GLU A 65 4.18 -7.98 9.55
N LEU A 66 3.34 -7.95 8.50
CA LEU A 66 3.39 -8.93 7.41
C LEU A 66 4.69 -8.86 6.62
N VAL A 67 5.23 -7.66 6.35
CA VAL A 67 6.53 -7.50 5.70
C VAL A 67 7.63 -8.18 6.52
N TRP A 68 7.66 -7.95 7.84
CA TRP A 68 8.68 -8.54 8.70
C TRP A 68 8.51 -10.05 8.90
N ARG A 69 7.27 -10.55 8.96
CA ARG A 69 7.00 -11.99 9.00
C ARG A 69 7.44 -12.67 7.70
N GLY A 70 7.12 -12.09 6.54
CA GLY A 70 7.55 -12.64 5.24
C GLY A 70 9.06 -12.72 5.08
N ILE A 71 9.80 -11.76 5.67
CA ILE A 71 11.26 -11.83 5.74
C ILE A 71 11.72 -12.97 6.66
N GLY A 72 11.14 -13.09 7.86
CA GLY A 72 11.51 -14.12 8.83
C GLY A 72 11.16 -15.56 8.43
N ASP A 73 10.02 -15.78 7.76
CA ASP A 73 9.63 -17.10 7.26
C ASP A 73 10.62 -17.58 6.19
N HIS A 74 11.18 -16.67 5.39
CA HIS A 74 12.20 -17.05 4.43
C HIS A 74 13.55 -17.42 5.07
N ASP A 75 13.92 -16.83 6.21
CA ASP A 75 15.11 -17.27 6.97
C ASP A 75 15.01 -18.76 7.36
N LEU A 76 13.78 -19.26 7.54
CA LEU A 76 13.46 -20.64 7.91
C LEU A 76 13.31 -21.58 6.70
N PHE A 77 12.59 -21.15 5.64
CA PHE A 77 12.25 -22.00 4.50
C PHE A 77 13.20 -21.87 3.28
N GLY A 78 13.89 -20.75 3.13
CA GLY A 78 14.76 -20.45 1.98
C GLY A 78 16.08 -21.23 1.93
N ARG A 79 16.38 -22.00 2.98
CA ARG A 79 17.59 -22.85 3.03
C ARG A 79 17.41 -24.19 2.33
N GLU A 80 16.18 -24.67 2.17
CA GLU A 80 15.89 -26.00 1.60
C GLU A 80 15.40 -25.97 0.15
N ASN A 81 14.76 -24.87 -0.29
CA ASN A 81 14.19 -24.76 -1.64
C ASN A 81 14.79 -23.56 -2.39
N SER A 82 15.68 -23.84 -3.34
CA SER A 82 16.47 -22.87 -4.12
C SER A 82 15.68 -21.99 -5.10
N LEU A 83 14.36 -21.83 -4.93
CA LEU A 83 13.52 -21.06 -5.85
C LEU A 83 13.23 -19.66 -5.30
N PRO A 84 13.36 -18.60 -6.12
CA PRO A 84 12.99 -17.26 -5.72
C PRO A 84 11.49 -17.18 -5.47
N PHE A 85 11.08 -16.70 -4.30
CA PHE A 85 9.70 -16.36 -3.98
C PHE A 85 9.53 -14.83 -4.02
N LYS A 86 8.42 -14.34 -4.60
CA LYS A 86 8.05 -12.93 -4.58
C LYS A 86 6.77 -12.78 -3.75
N SER A 87 6.74 -11.78 -2.87
CA SER A 87 5.57 -11.46 -2.05
C SER A 87 5.20 -9.99 -2.24
N VAL A 88 3.89 -9.71 -2.24
CA VAL A 88 3.36 -8.34 -2.24
C VAL A 88 2.50 -8.13 -1.01
N VAL A 89 2.66 -6.99 -0.36
CA VAL A 89 1.84 -6.56 0.78
C VAL A 89 1.14 -5.27 0.40
N LEU A 90 -0.19 -5.30 0.38
CA LEU A 90 -1.03 -4.16 0.02
C LEU A 90 -1.88 -3.76 1.24
N PRO A 91 -1.63 -2.59 1.86
CA PRO A 91 -2.53 -2.09 2.89
C PRO A 91 -3.81 -1.58 2.21
N ILE A 92 -4.96 -2.12 2.65
CA ILE A 92 -6.28 -1.82 2.09
C ILE A 92 -7.20 -1.40 3.24
N LEU A 93 -7.85 -0.25 3.09
CA LEU A 93 -8.94 0.21 3.94
C LEU A 93 -10.26 -0.02 3.21
N VAL A 94 -11.12 -0.88 3.75
CA VAL A 94 -12.45 -1.13 3.20
C VAL A 94 -13.49 -0.31 3.95
N ILE A 95 -14.31 0.45 3.22
CA ILE A 95 -15.38 1.28 3.76
C ILE A 95 -16.75 0.93 3.16
N PRO A 96 -17.87 1.38 3.73
CA PRO A 96 -19.19 1.13 3.17
C PRO A 96 -19.36 1.66 1.73
N ASP A 97 -20.22 1.02 0.95
CA ASP A 97 -20.61 1.53 -0.37
C ASP A 97 -21.30 2.89 -0.25
N GLY A 98 -21.06 3.78 -1.21
CA GLY A 98 -21.58 5.15 -1.23
C GLY A 98 -20.91 6.12 -0.25
N ALA A 99 -19.99 5.66 0.60
CA ALA A 99 -19.29 6.50 1.57
C ALA A 99 -18.00 7.14 1.02
N LEU A 100 -17.43 6.62 -0.07
CA LEU A 100 -16.22 7.16 -0.66
C LEU A 100 -16.56 8.25 -1.68
N TRP A 101 -16.06 9.45 -1.42
CA TRP A 101 -16.15 10.60 -2.32
C TRP A 101 -14.74 11.10 -2.63
N VAL A 102 -14.49 11.43 -3.90
CA VAL A 102 -13.21 11.93 -4.40
C VAL A 102 -13.43 13.31 -5.00
N LEU A 103 -12.47 14.20 -4.74
CA LEU A 103 -12.43 15.55 -5.27
C LEU A 103 -11.07 15.77 -5.94
N ASP A 104 -11.10 15.95 -7.26
CA ASP A 104 -9.89 16.13 -8.05
C ASP A 104 -9.47 17.60 -8.12
N TYR A 105 -8.16 17.82 -8.04
CA TYR A 105 -7.54 19.14 -8.12
C TYR A 105 -6.62 19.22 -9.34
N ALA A 106 -6.69 20.34 -10.05
CA ALA A 106 -5.72 20.68 -11.09
C ALA A 106 -4.35 20.97 -10.46
N VAL A 107 -3.31 21.04 -11.29
CA VAL A 107 -1.96 21.43 -10.86
C VAL A 107 -1.93 22.80 -10.17
N SER A 108 -2.88 23.69 -10.51
CA SER A 108 -3.06 25.00 -9.87
C SER A 108 -3.66 24.93 -8.45
N GLY A 109 -4.07 23.75 -7.98
CA GLY A 109 -4.77 23.58 -6.70
C GLY A 109 -6.26 23.95 -6.75
N ILE A 110 -6.82 24.19 -7.94
CA ILE A 110 -8.25 24.46 -8.14
C ILE A 110 -8.99 23.14 -8.36
N THR A 111 -10.18 22.99 -7.77
CA THR A 111 -11.06 21.84 -8.00
C THR A 111 -11.44 21.72 -9.48
N VAL A 112 -11.23 20.54 -10.07
CA VAL A 112 -11.55 20.28 -11.49
C VAL A 112 -13.05 20.03 -11.67
N SER A 113 -13.70 19.44 -10.68
CA SER A 113 -15.11 19.09 -10.68
C SER A 113 -15.69 19.14 -9.27
N PRO A 114 -17.03 19.08 -9.11
CA PRO A 114 -17.65 18.74 -7.83
C PRO A 114 -17.18 17.36 -7.33
N PRO A 115 -17.28 17.09 -6.01
CA PRO A 115 -17.00 15.77 -5.46
C PRO A 115 -17.86 14.69 -6.11
N VAL A 116 -17.25 13.56 -6.46
CA VAL A 116 -17.94 12.41 -7.06
C VAL A 116 -17.78 11.19 -6.18
N GLN A 117 -18.80 10.34 -6.14
CA GLN A 117 -18.67 9.04 -5.50
C GLN A 117 -17.74 8.14 -6.32
N ALA A 118 -16.87 7.42 -5.62
CA ALA A 118 -15.96 6.45 -6.21
C ALA A 118 -16.06 5.11 -5.47
N GLU A 119 -15.65 4.03 -6.13
CA GLU A 119 -15.53 2.71 -5.50
C GLU A 119 -14.12 2.42 -4.99
N SER A 120 -13.14 3.20 -5.46
CA SER A 120 -11.73 3.03 -5.15
C SER A 120 -10.97 4.35 -5.23
N CYS A 121 -9.98 4.53 -4.37
CA CYS A 121 -9.02 5.62 -4.43
C CYS A 121 -7.67 5.14 -3.88
N ASP A 122 -6.60 5.38 -4.64
CA ASP A 122 -5.23 5.21 -4.15
C ASP A 122 -4.88 6.44 -3.29
N PHE A 123 -4.43 6.22 -2.06
CA PHE A 123 -4.09 7.28 -1.12
C PHE A 123 -2.60 7.24 -0.78
N TYR A 124 -1.90 8.35 -1.01
CA TYR A 124 -0.46 8.45 -0.76
C TYR A 124 -0.17 8.59 0.74
N VAL A 125 0.65 7.70 1.28
CA VAL A 125 1.06 7.71 2.69
C VAL A 125 2.56 7.90 2.89
N GLY A 126 3.39 7.48 1.92
CA GLY A 126 4.84 7.73 1.93
C GLY A 126 5.56 7.27 3.20
N ARG A 127 5.16 6.14 3.78
CA ARG A 127 5.69 5.64 5.05
C ARG A 127 6.95 4.81 4.84
N VAL A 128 8.04 5.16 5.50
CA VAL A 128 9.28 4.36 5.51
C VAL A 128 9.33 3.55 6.81
N LEU A 129 9.37 2.22 6.66
CA LEU A 129 9.59 1.27 7.74
C LEU A 129 11.08 0.99 7.89
N ARG A 130 11.54 0.92 9.14
CA ARG A 130 12.94 0.65 9.48
C ARG A 130 13.00 -0.33 10.64
N ARG A 131 13.85 -1.35 10.52
CA ARG A 131 14.39 -2.09 11.67
C ARG A 131 15.86 -1.72 11.87
N ASP A 132 16.39 -2.07 13.04
CA ASP A 132 17.77 -1.76 13.46
C ASP A 132 18.88 -2.37 12.57
N THR A 133 18.52 -3.13 11.53
CA THR A 133 19.47 -3.70 10.57
C THR A 133 19.48 -2.91 9.25
N PRO A 134 20.66 -2.58 8.67
CA PRO A 134 20.80 -1.75 7.46
C PRO A 134 20.02 -2.25 6.23
N ARG A 135 19.80 -3.57 6.14
CA ARG A 135 19.11 -4.25 5.03
C ARG A 135 17.57 -4.23 5.15
N SER A 136 17.03 -3.57 6.16
CA SER A 136 15.60 -3.63 6.53
C SER A 136 14.93 -2.27 6.38
N ARG A 137 15.06 -1.65 5.19
CA ARG A 137 14.28 -0.47 4.83
C ARG A 137 13.21 -0.87 3.82
N PHE A 138 11.95 -0.63 4.15
CA PHE A 138 10.81 -0.87 3.29
C PHE A 138 9.96 0.39 3.21
N SER A 139 9.42 0.72 2.05
CA SER A 139 8.51 1.85 1.87
C SER A 139 7.09 1.34 1.57
N ILE A 140 6.12 1.84 2.30
CA ILE A 140 4.70 1.78 1.94
C ILE A 140 4.38 3.15 1.35
N SER A 141 4.29 3.22 0.02
CA SER A 141 3.99 4.48 -0.67
C SER A 141 2.49 4.79 -0.66
N HIS A 142 1.64 3.76 -0.81
CA HIS A 142 0.19 3.91 -1.00
C HIS A 142 -0.63 3.00 -0.10
N LEU A 143 -1.85 3.46 0.20
CA LEU A 143 -2.96 2.73 0.80
C LEU A 143 -4.10 2.68 -0.23
N HIS A 144 -4.75 1.53 -0.36
CA HIS A 144 -5.96 1.41 -1.19
C HIS A 144 -7.19 1.68 -0.32
N ILE A 145 -7.97 2.72 -0.64
CA ILE A 145 -9.28 2.91 -0.02
C ILE A 145 -10.32 2.37 -0.99
N LEU A 146 -11.05 1.33 -0.59
CA LEU A 146 -12.03 0.64 -1.43
C LEU A 146 -13.38 0.61 -0.74
N THR A 147 -14.47 0.74 -1.48
CA THR A 147 -15.78 0.38 -0.95
C THR A 147 -15.93 -1.15 -0.90
N ALA A 148 -16.95 -1.67 -0.22
CA ALA A 148 -17.22 -3.11 -0.19
C ALA A 148 -17.39 -3.71 -1.60
N THR A 149 -18.12 -3.01 -2.49
CA THR A 149 -18.26 -3.38 -3.90
C THR A 149 -16.93 -3.24 -4.65
N GLY A 150 -16.19 -2.15 -4.44
CA GLY A 150 -14.86 -1.96 -5.04
C GLY A 150 -13.87 -3.07 -4.66
N PHE A 151 -13.84 -3.48 -3.39
CA PHE A 151 -12.99 -4.57 -2.91
C PHE A 151 -13.34 -5.91 -3.52
N ARG A 152 -14.63 -6.25 -3.65
CA ARG A 152 -15.07 -7.47 -4.34
C ARG A 152 -14.62 -7.49 -5.79
N ARG A 153 -14.72 -6.36 -6.49
CA ARG A 153 -14.24 -6.22 -7.87
C ARG A 153 -12.73 -6.34 -7.95
N PHE A 154 -12.00 -5.71 -7.03
CA PHE A 154 -10.55 -5.81 -6.92
C PHE A 154 -10.11 -7.28 -6.78
N ILE A 155 -10.59 -8.00 -5.77
CA ILE A 155 -10.23 -9.41 -5.56
C ILE A 155 -10.65 -10.29 -6.73
N SER A 156 -11.84 -10.07 -7.28
CA SER A 156 -12.31 -10.82 -8.47
C SER A 156 -11.40 -10.60 -9.68
N ARG A 157 -10.91 -9.37 -9.88
CA ARG A 157 -9.95 -9.05 -10.95
C ARG A 157 -8.63 -9.78 -10.70
N MET A 158 -8.08 -9.71 -9.49
CA MET A 158 -6.83 -10.38 -9.14
C MET A 158 -6.93 -11.91 -9.28
N ALA A 159 -8.08 -12.51 -8.97
CA ALA A 159 -8.27 -13.95 -9.06
C ALA A 159 -8.47 -14.47 -10.50
N ARG A 160 -8.97 -13.62 -11.41
CA ARG A 160 -9.41 -14.05 -12.75
C ARG A 160 -8.54 -13.53 -13.89
N ASN A 161 -7.79 -12.46 -13.66
CA ASN A 161 -6.90 -11.87 -14.65
C ASN A 161 -5.45 -12.01 -14.17
N PRO A 162 -4.68 -12.99 -14.70
CA PRO A 162 -3.26 -13.13 -14.39
C PRO A 162 -2.48 -11.82 -14.59
N ASP A 163 -2.77 -11.08 -15.66
CA ASP A 163 -2.12 -9.81 -16.00
C ASP A 163 -2.34 -8.71 -14.94
N ALA A 164 -3.35 -8.86 -14.06
CA ALA A 164 -3.55 -7.95 -12.95
C ALA A 164 -2.43 -8.03 -11.90
N TRP A 165 -1.73 -9.16 -11.83
CA TRP A 165 -0.57 -9.36 -10.96
C TRP A 165 0.72 -8.83 -11.56
N ASP A 166 0.85 -8.74 -12.88
CA ASP A 166 2.07 -8.30 -13.56
C ASP A 166 2.51 -6.90 -13.10
N ARG A 167 1.53 -6.03 -12.80
CA ARG A 167 1.78 -4.70 -12.22
C ARG A 167 2.50 -4.74 -10.86
N PHE A 168 2.30 -5.81 -10.08
CA PHE A 168 2.92 -5.99 -8.76
C PHE A 168 4.13 -6.92 -8.79
N PHE A 169 4.25 -7.74 -9.83
CA PHE A 169 5.36 -8.66 -10.03
C PHE A 169 6.01 -8.51 -11.42
N PRO A 170 6.52 -7.32 -11.79
CA PRO A 170 7.24 -7.18 -13.05
C PRO A 170 8.37 -8.21 -13.17
N ASP A 171 8.48 -8.81 -14.35
CA ASP A 171 9.50 -9.82 -14.66
C ASP A 171 10.92 -9.23 -14.60
N ASP A 172 11.03 -7.93 -14.80
CA ASP A 172 12.26 -7.16 -14.95
C ASP A 172 12.59 -6.26 -13.75
N ILE A 173 12.03 -6.52 -12.57
CA ILE A 173 12.46 -5.81 -11.35
C ILE A 173 13.96 -6.08 -11.15
N ALA A 174 14.78 -5.10 -11.52
CA ALA A 174 16.14 -4.98 -11.06
C ALA A 174 16.07 -4.77 -9.55
N CYS A 175 16.24 -5.84 -8.77
CA CYS A 175 16.41 -5.74 -7.34
C CYS A 175 17.58 -4.79 -7.07
N ARG A 176 17.28 -3.53 -6.71
CA ARG A 176 18.33 -2.58 -6.36
C ARG A 176 19.00 -3.13 -5.11
N ARG A 177 20.24 -3.58 -5.26
CA ARG A 177 21.09 -3.97 -4.15
C ARG A 177 21.22 -2.74 -3.24
N VAL A 178 20.62 -2.80 -2.05
CA VAL A 178 20.86 -1.79 -1.02
C VAL A 178 22.24 -2.10 -0.45
N ASP A 179 23.27 -1.54 -1.08
CA ASP A 179 24.63 -1.60 -0.54
C ASP A 179 24.74 -0.64 0.66
N ASN A 180 25.44 -1.10 1.68
CA ASN A 180 25.66 -0.35 2.92
C ASN A 180 26.64 0.80 2.66
N ASP A 181 26.27 2.02 3.06
CA ASP A 181 27.24 3.06 3.45
C ASP A 181 27.62 2.87 4.93
#